data_AF-A0A1I0JUT3-F1
#
_entry.id   AF-A0A1I0JUT3-F1
#
_cell.length_a   1.000
_cell.length_b   1.000
_cell.length_c   1.000
_cell.angle_alpha   90.00
_cell.angle_beta   90.00
_cell.angle_gamma   90.00
#
_symmetry.space_group_name_H-M   'P 1'
#
loop_
_entity.id
_entity.type
_entity.pdbx_description
1 polymer ?
#
loop_
_entity_poly.entity_id
_entity_poly.type
_entity_poly.pdbx_seq_one_letter_code
_entity_poly.pdbx_strand_id
1 'polypeptide(L)'
;MVLLTLVREQDWELLGQLRDAGGGHGVIALIAEQSVVLGTRAVRAGARSVLPREVTAAVLRRTVEATFDGQAVLPADVVTALATGAHRVETSPGDAQPATALVAETARRGRDGC
;
A
#
# COMPACT_ATOMS: atom_id res chain seq x y z
N MET A 1 6.20 -0.53 -24.41
CA MET A 1 6.34 -0.86 -22.97
C MET A 1 7.12 0.27 -22.33
N VAL A 2 6.78 0.69 -21.12
CA VAL A 2 7.43 1.82 -20.43
C VAL A 2 7.79 1.40 -19.01
N LEU A 3 9.01 1.73 -18.58
CA LEU A 3 9.44 1.60 -17.19
C LEU A 3 9.42 2.98 -16.56
N LEU A 4 8.67 3.16 -15.48
CA LEU A 4 8.52 4.45 -14.80
C LEU A 4 8.90 4.31 -13.34
N THR A 5 9.75 5.20 -12.84
CA THR A 5 10.09 5.26 -11.42
C THR A 5 9.22 6.31 -10.75
N LEU A 6 8.41 5.89 -9.79
CA LEU A 6 7.48 6.74 -9.06
C LEU A 6 8.18 7.29 -7.83
N VAL A 7 8.78 8.48 -7.96
CA VAL A 7 9.49 9.18 -6.87
C VAL A 7 8.71 10.41 -6.42
N ARG A 8 8.06 11.10 -7.35
CA ARG A 8 7.34 12.36 -7.13
C ARG A 8 5.87 12.21 -7.49
N GLU A 9 5.03 13.08 -6.96
CA GLU A 9 3.59 13.11 -7.27
C GLU A 9 3.31 13.24 -8.77
N GLN A 10 4.15 13.99 -9.49
CA GLN A 10 4.08 14.17 -10.95
C GLN A 10 4.21 12.85 -11.73
N ASP A 11 4.93 11.87 -11.19
CA ASP A 11 5.09 10.57 -11.85
C ASP A 11 3.78 9.76 -11.84
N TRP A 12 2.92 10.00 -10.84
CA TRP A 12 1.60 9.36 -10.73
C TRP A 12 0.61 9.95 -11.73
N GLU A 13 0.68 11.26 -11.97
CA GLU A 13 -0.08 11.93 -13.02
C GLU A 13 0.31 11.39 -14.40
N LEU A 14 1.61 11.21 -14.66
CA LEU A 14 2.10 10.65 -15.92
C LEU A 14 1.63 9.19 -16.11
N LEU A 15 1.60 8.39 -15.04
CA LEU A 15 1.04 7.05 -15.09
C LEU A 15 -0.45 7.05 -15.45
N GLY A 16 -1.23 7.99 -14.92
CA GLY A 16 -2.64 8.19 -15.27
C GLY A 16 -2.83 8.60 -16.73
N GLN A 17 -2.02 9.56 -17.20
CA GLN A 17 -2.04 10.00 -18.60
C GLN A 17 -1.66 8.87 -19.56
N LEU A 18 -0.69 8.02 -19.22
CA LEU A 18 -0.30 6.87 -20.03
C LEU A 18 -1.41 5.82 -20.13
N ARG A 19 -2.20 5.63 -19.06
CA ARG A 19 -3.41 4.83 -19.11
C ARG A 19 -4.45 5.45 -20.03
N ASP A 20 -4.75 6.73 -19.86
CA ASP A 20 -5.83 7.41 -20.57
C ASP A 20 -5.52 7.61 -22.06
N ALA A 21 -4.23 7.68 -22.41
CA ALA A 21 -3.76 7.70 -23.80
C ALA A 21 -4.14 6.43 -24.58
N GLY A 22 -4.63 5.37 -23.93
CA GLY A 22 -5.26 4.21 -24.57
C GLY A 22 -4.32 3.33 -25.41
N GLY A 23 -3.04 3.69 -25.53
CA GLY A 23 -2.02 2.83 -26.08
C GLY A 23 -1.79 1.70 -25.10
N GLY A 24 -1.99 0.44 -25.50
CA GLY A 24 -1.78 -0.77 -24.69
C GLY A 24 -0.34 -1.02 -24.24
N HIS A 25 0.35 0.03 -23.80
CA HIS A 25 1.69 0.03 -23.28
C HIS A 25 1.67 -0.70 -21.94
N GLY A 26 2.34 -1.86 -21.86
CA GLY A 26 2.67 -2.43 -20.56
C GLY A 26 3.53 -1.43 -19.79
N VAL A 27 3.00 -0.91 -18.67
CA VAL A 27 3.74 0.00 -17.78
C VAL A 27 4.23 -0.80 -16.58
N ILE A 28 5.53 -0.70 -16.31
CA ILE A 28 6.16 -1.26 -15.11
C ILE A 28 6.48 -0.09 -14.19
N ALA A 29 5.86 -0.08 -13.01
CA ALA A 29 6.08 0.95 -12.00
C ALA A 29 7.12 0.49 -10.97
N LEU A 30 8.17 1.29 -10.79
CA LEU A 30 9.14 1.14 -9.70
C LEU A 30 8.75 2.07 -8.56
N ILE A 31 8.45 1.51 -7.40
CA ILE A 31 8.06 2.27 -6.20
C ILE A 31 9.19 2.32 -5.17
N ALA A 32 9.21 3.37 -4.37
CA ALA A 32 10.09 3.46 -3.21
C ALA A 32 9.69 2.40 -2.17
N GLU A 33 10.67 1.58 -1.77
CA GLU A 33 10.57 0.48 -0.79
C GLU A 33 9.39 -0.49 -1.03
N GLN A 34 9.28 -1.54 -0.22
CA GLN A 34 8.16 -2.50 -0.29
C GLN A 34 6.90 -1.90 0.36
N SER A 35 6.27 -0.93 -0.32
CA SER A 35 5.03 -0.32 0.15
C SER A 35 3.80 -0.88 -0.58
N VAL A 36 2.94 -1.58 0.17
CA VAL A 36 1.68 -2.12 -0.33
C VAL A 36 0.72 -1.01 -0.78
N VAL A 37 0.71 0.12 -0.07
CA VAL A 37 -0.13 1.29 -0.39
C VAL A 37 0.30 1.90 -1.73
N LEU A 38 1.59 2.09 -1.95
CA LEU A 38 2.09 2.61 -3.23
C LEU A 38 1.88 1.58 -4.35
N GLY A 39 2.08 0.30 -4.09
CA GLY A 39 1.88 -0.74 -5.11
C GLY A 39 0.42 -0.86 -5.54
N THR A 40 -0.52 -0.86 -4.59
CA THR A 40 -1.96 -0.86 -4.90
C THR A 40 -2.39 0.40 -5.64
N ARG A 41 -1.87 1.57 -5.24
CA ARG A 41 -2.10 2.84 -5.95
C ARG A 41 -1.57 2.77 -7.39
N ALA A 42 -0.40 2.17 -7.62
CA ALA A 42 0.22 2.12 -8.95
C ALA A 42 -0.60 1.26 -9.91
N VAL A 43 -1.06 0.09 -9.47
CA VAL A 43 -1.96 -0.75 -10.26
C VAL A 43 -3.27 -0.02 -10.55
N ARG A 44 -3.84 0.64 -9.54
CA ARG A 44 -5.05 1.45 -9.69
C ARG A 44 -4.88 2.70 -10.53
N ALA A 45 -3.66 3.17 -10.77
CA ALA A 45 -3.34 4.30 -11.64
C ALA A 45 -2.96 3.88 -13.08
N GLY A 46 -2.59 2.62 -13.31
CA GLY A 46 -2.42 2.07 -14.67
C GLY A 46 -1.24 1.13 -14.82
N ALA A 47 -0.48 0.89 -13.77
CA ALA A 47 0.65 -0.02 -13.83
C ALA A 47 0.18 -1.45 -14.06
N ARG A 48 0.83 -2.12 -15.01
CA ARG A 48 0.62 -3.55 -15.28
C ARG A 48 1.46 -4.41 -14.34
N SER A 49 2.67 -3.95 -14.03
CA SER A 49 3.58 -4.62 -13.10
C SER A 49 4.15 -3.61 -12.12
N VAL A 50 4.41 -4.05 -10.88
CA VAL A 50 4.95 -3.21 -9.80
C VAL A 50 6.14 -3.90 -9.17
N LEU A 51 7.22 -3.17 -8.97
CA LEU A 51 8.41 -3.65 -8.28
C LEU A 51 8.96 -2.59 -7.32
N PRO A 52 9.56 -2.98 -6.20
CA PRO A 52 10.33 -2.06 -5.38
C PRO A 52 11.61 -1.62 -6.11
N ARG A 53 12.12 -0.42 -5.81
CA ARG A 53 13.36 0.08 -6.45
C ARG A 53 14.59 -0.79 -6.17
N GLU A 54 14.58 -1.52 -5.07
CA GLU A 54 15.73 -2.28 -4.54
C GLU A 54 15.79 -3.71 -5.11
N VAL A 55 14.97 -4.03 -6.11
CA VAL A 55 15.03 -5.32 -6.79
C VAL A 55 16.36 -5.52 -7.51
N THR A 56 16.81 -6.77 -7.54
CA THR A 56 17.98 -7.14 -8.33
C THR A 56 17.67 -7.03 -9.82
N ALA A 57 18.71 -6.78 -10.63
CA ALA A 57 18.59 -6.73 -12.08
C ALA A 57 18.01 -8.02 -12.69
N ALA A 58 18.27 -9.17 -12.05
CA ALA A 58 17.72 -10.46 -12.48
C ALA A 58 16.19 -10.54 -12.32
N VAL A 59 15.67 -10.01 -11.19
CA VAL A 59 14.22 -9.94 -10.95
C VAL A 59 13.57 -8.95 -11.90
N LEU A 60 14.19 -7.77 -12.07
CA LEU A 60 13.70 -6.77 -13.01
C LEU A 60 13.61 -7.33 -14.44
N ARG A 61 14.65 -8.04 -14.90
CA ARG A 61 14.67 -8.64 -16.24
C ARG A 61 13.55 -9.65 -16.43
N ARG A 62 13.35 -10.56 -15.47
CA ARG A 62 12.24 -11.53 -15.52
C ARG A 62 10.88 -10.85 -15.54
N THR A 63 10.70 -9.77 -14.79
CA THR A 63 9.44 -9.02 -14.80
C THR A 63 9.20 -8.30 -16.12
N VAL A 64 10.26 -7.75 -16.73
CA VAL A 64 10.18 -7.16 -18.07
C VAL A 64 9.79 -8.22 -19.10
N GLU A 65 10.45 -9.38 -19.10
CA GLU A 65 10.13 -10.53 -19.96
C GLU A 65 8.66 -10.95 -19.78
N ALA A 66 8.22 -11.21 -18.55
CA ALA A 66 6.83 -11.56 -18.25
C ALA A 66 5.82 -10.48 -18.69
N THR A 67 6.16 -9.19 -18.52
CA THR A 67 5.29 -8.08 -18.94
C THR A 67 5.20 -7.97 -20.45
N PHE A 68 6.29 -8.30 -21.16
CA PHE A 68 6.32 -8.38 -22.61
C PHE A 68 5.43 -9.51 -23.13
N ASP A 69 5.44 -10.66 -22.46
CA ASP A 69 4.54 -11.79 -22.73
C ASP A 69 3.07 -11.53 -22.31
N GLY A 70 2.77 -10.33 -21.82
CA GLY A 70 1.43 -9.92 -21.45
C GLY A 70 1.01 -10.35 -20.04
N GLN A 71 1.93 -10.81 -19.22
CA GLN A 71 1.68 -11.12 -17.81
C GLN A 71 1.79 -9.86 -16.94
N ALA A 72 1.15 -9.90 -15.77
CA ALA A 72 1.27 -8.89 -14.74
C ALA A 72 2.07 -9.48 -13.57
N VAL A 73 3.13 -8.78 -13.14
CA VAL A 73 3.94 -9.21 -11.99
C VAL A 73 3.74 -8.22 -10.85
N LEU A 74 3.22 -8.73 -9.74
CA LEU A 74 2.90 -7.96 -8.55
C LEU A 74 3.43 -8.67 -7.31
N PRO A 75 3.90 -7.93 -6.29
CA PRO A 75 4.20 -8.50 -4.98
C PRO A 75 2.95 -9.15 -4.38
N ALA A 76 3.12 -10.26 -3.67
CA ALA A 76 1.99 -11.02 -3.11
C ALA A 76 1.11 -10.17 -2.17
N ASP A 77 1.71 -9.27 -1.40
CA ASP A 77 0.98 -8.37 -0.50
C ASP A 77 0.11 -7.36 -1.26
N VAL A 78 0.58 -6.90 -2.43
CA VAL A 78 -0.19 -6.00 -3.30
C VAL A 78 -1.37 -6.75 -3.91
N VAL A 79 -1.17 -8.00 -4.37
CA VAL A 79 -2.26 -8.85 -4.88
C VAL A 79 -3.30 -9.09 -3.79
N THR A 80 -2.86 -9.43 -2.58
CA THR A 80 -3.74 -9.63 -1.42
C THR A 80 -4.52 -8.37 -1.10
N ALA A 81 -3.86 -7.20 -1.05
CA ALA A 81 -4.53 -5.94 -0.76
C ALA A 81 -5.53 -5.53 -1.85
N LEU A 82 -5.22 -5.79 -3.13
CA LEU A 82 -6.15 -5.59 -4.25
C LEU A 82 -7.37 -6.52 -4.13
N ALA A 83 -7.16 -7.80 -3.81
CA ALA A 83 -8.22 -8.80 -3.68
C ALA A 83 -9.12 -8.53 -2.47
N THR A 84 -8.55 -8.04 -1.37
CA THR A 84 -9.29 -7.75 -0.14
C THR A 84 -9.96 -6.35 -0.20
N GLY A 85 -9.73 -5.58 -1.26
CA GLY A 85 -10.20 -4.20 -1.37
C GLY A 85 -9.65 -3.28 -0.27
N ALA A 86 -8.56 -3.68 0.38
CA ALA A 86 -8.09 -3.07 1.61
C ALA A 86 -7.50 -1.68 1.34
N HIS A 87 -8.37 -0.67 1.41
CA HIS A 87 -7.98 0.67 1.83
C HIS A 87 -7.95 0.68 3.37
N ARG A 88 -7.02 -0.07 3.96
CA ARG A 88 -6.77 0.10 5.39
C ARG A 88 -5.80 1.26 5.54
N VAL A 89 -6.38 2.44 5.67
CA VAL A 89 -5.84 3.56 6.46
C VAL A 89 -4.93 2.98 7.53
N GLU A 90 -3.67 3.41 7.55
CA GLU A 90 -2.81 3.29 8.72
C GLU A 90 -3.54 3.96 9.89
N THR A 91 -4.39 3.23 10.60
CA THR A 91 -4.64 3.51 12.00
C THR A 91 -3.34 3.19 12.70
N SER A 92 -2.54 4.25 12.82
CA SER A 92 -1.39 4.36 13.72
C SER A 92 -1.65 3.57 15.00
N PRO A 93 -0.75 2.67 15.43
CA PRO A 93 -0.85 1.99 16.71
C PRO A 93 -0.51 3.00 17.82
N GLY A 94 -1.45 3.87 18.15
CA GLY A 94 -1.17 4.98 19.04
C GLY A 94 -2.39 5.82 19.41
N ASP A 95 -3.50 5.20 19.83
CA ASP A 95 -4.40 5.81 20.83
C ASP A 95 -5.37 4.75 21.38
N ALA A 96 -5.02 4.16 22.52
CA ALA A 96 -5.95 3.65 23.54
C ALA A 96 -5.13 3.02 24.69
N GLN A 97 -4.36 3.87 25.40
CA GLN A 97 -4.10 3.60 26.80
C GLN A 97 -5.35 4.00 27.59
N PRO A 98 -6.08 3.08 28.24
CA PRO A 98 -6.84 3.46 29.42
C PRO A 98 -5.86 3.59 30.59
N ALA A 99 -5.16 4.72 30.63
CA ALA A 99 -4.60 5.24 31.87
C ALA A 99 -5.73 5.85 32.68
N THR A 100 -6.58 5.03 33.28
CA THR A 100 -7.46 5.50 34.36
C THR A 100 -6.76 5.22 35.67
N ALA A 101 -6.17 6.28 36.19
CA ALA A 101 -5.54 6.36 37.49
C ALA A 101 -6.43 5.75 38.59
N LEU A 102 -5.83 4.83 39.33
CA LEU A 102 -5.75 4.86 40.78
C LEU A 102 -6.44 6.07 41.44
N VAL A 103 -7.59 5.84 42.07
CA VAL A 103 -7.89 6.49 43.35
C VAL A 103 -8.27 5.41 44.35
N ALA A 104 -7.41 5.30 45.35
CA ALA A 104 -7.57 4.44 46.51
C ALA A 104 -8.71 4.95 47.41
N GLU A 105 -9.41 4.00 48.03
CA GLU A 105 -9.66 3.95 49.47
C GLU A 105 -10.14 5.23 50.18
N THR A 106 -11.39 5.23 50.68
CA THR A 106 -11.64 5.28 52.14
C THR A 106 -13.12 5.13 52.49
N ALA A 107 -13.35 4.35 53.53
CA ALA A 107 -14.62 4.02 54.16
C ALA A 107 -15.40 5.24 54.70
N ARG A 108 -16.74 5.15 54.72
CA ARG A 108 -17.59 5.20 55.94
C ARG A 108 -19.10 5.30 55.62
N ARG A 109 -19.84 4.33 56.20
CA ARG A 109 -20.99 4.52 57.11
C ARG A 109 -22.36 4.84 56.52
N GLY A 110 -23.34 3.99 56.88
CA GLY A 110 -24.75 4.36 56.98
C GLY A 110 -25.71 3.32 56.40
N ARG A 111 -25.87 2.17 57.06
CA ARG A 111 -27.00 1.27 56.81
C ARG A 111 -28.14 1.71 57.74
N ASP A 112 -29.10 2.41 57.18
CA ASP A 112 -30.42 2.66 57.75
C ASP A 112 -31.21 1.35 57.92
N GLY A 113 -32.06 1.31 58.95
CA GLY A 113 -33.03 0.25 59.18
C GLY A 113 -33.69 0.36 60.56
N CYS A 114 -34.75 1.17 60.63
CA CYS A 114 -35.78 1.14 61.68
C CYS A 114 -36.45 -0.23 61.77
#